data_AF-A0A4V1IT75-F1
#
_entry.id   AF-A0A4V1IT75-F1
#
_cell.length_a   1.000
_cell.length_b   1.000
_cell.length_c   1.000
_cell.angle_alpha   90.00
_cell.angle_beta   90.00
_cell.angle_gamma   90.00
#
_symmetry.space_group_name_H-M   'P 1'
#
loop_
_entity.id
_entity.type
_entity.pdbx_description
1 polymer ?
#
loop_
_entity_poly.entity_id
_entity_poly.type
_entity_poly.pdbx_seq_one_letter_code
_entity_poly.pdbx_strand_id
1 'polypeptide(L)'
;PSSVLASSNTPALAGSDTPVHPDTGIFVTLNPPTEEYGGRQDLPENLKGLFRSVAMTLPDATLIAQTILLTDGFTHGHVLGTKMAHILSYCATGLQMRRSTPSASSTTTASASASGSAPSQVKYDFGLRALKVVVEAAGQLLESQATTVAKLDRDARLEAETQVVLQAFYTNTAPKLATADLPYVLSVIMDVFPALRPAQLQALGQVPEDDESRLARFARLASRVCATEALSAPADRGARDAADHVPTFLERLCQFYHACTARIGSVLVGPSRTGKTRLWTKFADVLEAMDADVHVHTFVVAPKALPREQLFGSLDLATREWTDGVLSHAARSAVRLSAEHPRDHILIVCDGDIDPEWIEALNSVLDDNRCLTLPNGERFSFTSHVHFIFETHSLRHASPATISRMGIIQLETPVAAADGLAHDLFQYGLTNVLETADTVSTLRAVHAAHVDPARSVADPADRDAAAPCGQAARQRAADPDARLAAVDSARP
;
A
#
# COMPACT_ATOMS: atom_id res chain seq x y z
N PRO A 1 27.99 34.56 5.17
CA PRO A 1 28.96 34.50 4.04
C PRO A 1 30.30 35.23 4.31
N SER A 2 30.30 36.34 5.05
CA SER A 2 31.50 37.15 5.32
C SER A 2 32.43 36.62 6.43
N SER A 3 31.98 35.68 7.27
CA SER A 3 32.83 35.08 8.33
C SER A 3 33.71 33.93 7.84
N VAL A 4 33.33 33.21 6.78
CA VAL A 4 34.12 32.09 6.22
C VAL A 4 35.17 32.60 5.22
N LEU A 5 34.92 33.76 4.59
CA LEU A 5 35.87 34.40 3.65
C LEU A 5 36.96 35.23 4.36
N ALA A 6 36.81 35.50 5.66
CA ALA A 6 37.85 36.12 6.47
C ALA A 6 38.61 35.00 7.19
N SER A 7 39.84 34.74 6.77
CA SER A 7 40.76 33.68 7.23
C SER A 7 41.15 33.71 8.72
N SER A 8 40.39 34.39 9.60
CA SER A 8 40.80 34.61 11.00
C SER A 8 39.69 34.80 12.04
N ASN A 9 38.40 34.69 11.72
CA ASN A 9 37.36 34.86 12.75
C ASN A 9 36.67 33.54 13.04
N THR A 10 36.94 32.95 14.22
CA THR A 10 36.06 31.96 14.85
C THR A 10 34.69 32.61 15.03
N PRO A 11 33.66 32.27 14.23
CA PRO A 11 32.35 32.84 14.45
C PRO A 11 31.81 32.32 15.79
N ALA A 12 31.32 33.22 16.63
CA ALA A 12 30.61 32.85 17.84
C ALA A 12 29.28 32.18 17.44
N LEU A 13 29.22 30.85 17.50
CA LEU A 13 27.99 30.07 17.38
C LEU A 13 27.44 29.82 18.79
N ALA A 14 26.17 30.19 19.02
CA ALA A 14 25.50 30.03 20.31
C ALA A 14 26.26 30.62 21.53
N GLY A 15 27.06 31.68 21.30
CA GLY A 15 27.85 32.34 22.34
C GLY A 15 29.23 31.72 22.61
N SER A 16 29.62 30.68 21.86
CA SER A 16 30.97 30.09 21.91
C SER A 16 31.73 30.27 20.61
N ASP A 17 32.98 30.73 20.69
CA ASP A 17 33.89 30.82 19.55
C ASP A 17 34.23 29.42 19.06
N THR A 18 33.62 29.03 17.93
CA THR A 18 33.80 27.70 17.36
C THR A 18 34.58 27.81 16.04
N PRO A 19 35.70 27.10 15.87
CA PRO A 19 36.43 27.11 14.60
C PRO A 19 35.58 26.44 13.51
N VAL A 20 35.39 27.14 12.38
CA VAL A 20 34.66 26.61 11.21
C VAL A 20 35.66 26.15 10.16
N HIS A 21 35.49 24.92 9.67
CA HIS A 21 36.36 24.36 8.64
C HIS A 21 36.08 25.00 7.27
N PRO A 22 37.09 25.32 6.44
CA PRO A 22 36.89 25.95 5.13
C PRO A 22 36.06 25.11 4.15
N ASP A 23 36.10 23.77 4.26
CA ASP A 23 35.29 22.87 3.42
C ASP A 23 33.82 22.74 3.88
N THR A 24 33.39 23.58 4.83
CA THR A 24 32.00 23.58 5.30
C THR A 24 31.09 24.25 4.27
N GLY A 25 30.18 23.46 3.67
CA GLY A 25 29.12 23.96 2.80
C GLY A 25 27.74 23.72 3.41
N ILE A 26 26.84 24.71 3.29
CA ILE A 26 25.44 24.57 3.69
C ILE A 26 24.59 24.59 2.43
N PHE A 27 23.78 23.55 2.27
CA PHE A 27 22.85 23.39 1.15
C PHE A 27 21.45 23.16 1.69
N VAL A 28 20.46 23.70 0.99
CA VAL A 28 19.05 23.58 1.34
C VAL A 28 18.30 23.17 0.09
N THR A 29 17.50 22.11 0.20
CA THR A 29 16.61 21.65 -0.86
C THR A 29 15.17 21.89 -0.42
N LEU A 30 14.43 22.66 -1.22
CA LEU A 30 13.05 23.05 -0.91
C LEU A 30 12.22 22.83 -2.17
N ASN A 31 11.03 22.25 -2.00
CA ASN A 31 9.99 22.37 -3.01
C ASN A 31 9.20 23.66 -2.70
N PRO A 32 8.78 24.42 -3.72
CA PRO A 32 7.95 25.59 -3.51
C PRO A 32 6.65 25.21 -2.77
N PRO A 33 6.14 26.07 -1.88
CA PRO A 33 4.90 25.81 -1.17
C PRO A 33 3.70 25.97 -2.13
N THR A 34 3.33 24.89 -2.81
CA THR A 34 2.08 24.78 -3.57
C THR A 34 1.04 24.02 -2.75
N GLU A 35 -0.23 24.03 -3.18
CA GLU A 35 -1.30 23.25 -2.52
C GLU A 35 -0.96 21.75 -2.40
N GLU A 36 -0.13 21.22 -3.30
CA GLU A 36 0.30 19.81 -3.29
C GLU A 36 1.34 19.48 -2.20
N TYR A 37 2.04 20.50 -1.68
CA TYR A 37 3.05 20.41 -0.62
C TYR A 37 2.59 21.16 0.64
N GLY A 38 1.35 20.88 1.06
CA GLY A 38 0.66 21.56 2.16
C GLY A 38 1.45 21.54 3.48
N GLY A 39 1.29 22.62 4.26
CA GLY A 39 1.88 22.78 5.60
C GLY A 39 3.26 23.44 5.64
N ARG A 40 3.87 23.76 4.48
CA ARG A 40 5.16 24.44 4.41
C ARG A 40 5.02 25.95 4.44
N GLN A 41 5.92 26.61 5.18
CA GLN A 41 6.04 28.06 5.19
C GLN A 41 7.12 28.51 4.21
N ASP A 42 6.89 29.65 3.56
CA ASP A 42 7.88 30.27 2.70
C ASP A 42 9.13 30.68 3.48
N LEU A 43 10.30 30.51 2.85
CA LEU A 43 11.55 30.94 3.45
C LEU A 43 11.57 32.49 3.51
N PRO A 44 11.90 33.11 4.65
CA PRO A 44 12.06 34.56 4.77
C PRO A 44 13.05 35.13 3.73
N GLU A 45 12.74 36.30 3.16
CA GLU A 45 13.54 36.92 2.09
C GLU A 45 14.99 37.21 2.51
N ASN A 46 15.22 37.56 3.78
CA ASN A 46 16.57 37.75 4.34
C ASN A 46 17.40 36.46 4.33
N LEU A 47 16.76 35.29 4.49
CA LEU A 47 17.42 33.99 4.38
C LEU A 47 17.61 33.60 2.91
N LYS A 48 16.61 33.82 2.06
CA LYS A 48 16.73 33.57 0.61
C LYS A 48 17.93 34.29 -0.01
N GLY A 49 18.20 35.54 0.41
CA GLY A 49 19.36 36.32 -0.04
C GLY A 49 20.74 35.72 0.32
N LEU A 50 20.80 34.76 1.25
CA LEU A 50 22.05 34.08 1.64
C LEU A 50 22.36 32.86 0.75
N PHE A 51 21.38 32.35 0.00
CA PHE A 51 21.51 31.14 -0.81
C PHE A 51 21.53 31.47 -2.31
N ARG A 52 22.34 30.72 -3.07
CA ARG A 52 22.27 30.74 -4.52
C ARG A 52 21.18 29.77 -4.98
N SER A 53 20.14 30.29 -5.61
CA SER A 53 19.04 29.47 -6.14
C SER A 53 19.45 28.73 -7.41
N VAL A 54 19.03 27.47 -7.53
CA VAL A 54 19.21 26.63 -8.72
C VAL A 54 17.87 25.99 -9.07
N ALA A 55 17.43 26.10 -10.31
CA ALA A 55 16.20 25.49 -10.78
C ALA A 55 16.45 24.07 -11.30
N MET A 56 15.71 23.09 -10.77
CA MET A 56 15.76 21.68 -11.19
C MET A 56 14.34 21.20 -11.53
N THR A 57 13.79 21.68 -12.66
CA THR A 57 12.37 21.51 -12.99
C THR A 57 12.05 20.21 -13.75
N LEU A 58 12.81 19.88 -14.79
CA LEU A 58 12.53 18.72 -15.65
C LEU A 58 13.80 17.89 -15.90
N PRO A 59 13.87 16.64 -15.41
CA PRO A 59 14.93 15.71 -15.77
C PRO A 59 14.66 15.04 -17.13
N ASP A 60 15.72 14.67 -17.84
CA ASP A 60 15.60 13.84 -19.06
C ASP A 60 15.46 12.36 -18.68
N ALA A 61 14.20 11.92 -18.53
CA ALA A 61 13.86 10.54 -18.19
C ALA A 61 14.36 9.53 -19.22
N THR A 62 14.38 9.89 -20.50
CA THR A 62 14.80 9.01 -21.58
C THR A 62 16.29 8.72 -21.49
N LEU A 63 17.11 9.76 -21.40
CA LEU A 63 18.57 9.60 -21.30
C LEU A 63 18.97 8.80 -20.05
N ILE A 64 18.29 9.06 -18.92
CA ILE A 64 18.52 8.33 -17.67
C ILE A 64 18.19 6.85 -17.83
N ALA A 65 17.01 6.51 -18.35
CA ALA A 65 16.60 5.12 -18.53
C ALA A 65 17.53 4.36 -19.49
N GLN A 66 17.93 4.99 -20.60
CA GLN A 66 18.86 4.39 -21.55
C GLN A 66 20.20 4.08 -20.91
N THR A 67 20.73 5.03 -20.14
CA THR A 67 22.06 4.90 -19.53
C THR A 67 22.06 3.79 -18.48
N ILE A 68 21.05 3.74 -17.61
CA ILE A 68 20.95 2.69 -16.57
C ILE A 68 20.80 1.30 -17.22
N LEU A 69 19.92 1.15 -18.23
CA LEU A 69 19.78 -0.14 -18.92
C LEU A 69 21.10 -0.57 -19.60
N LEU A 70 21.81 0.36 -20.24
CA LEU A 70 23.10 0.04 -20.86
C LEU A 70 24.15 -0.36 -19.83
N THR A 71 24.18 0.28 -18.66
CA THR A 71 25.10 -0.09 -17.58
C THR A 71 24.79 -1.44 -16.96
N ASP A 72 23.51 -1.83 -16.93
CA ASP A 72 23.06 -3.13 -16.39
C ASP A 72 23.24 -4.29 -17.39
N GLY A 73 23.76 -4.02 -18.60
CA GLY A 73 24.11 -5.05 -19.58
C GLY A 73 23.05 -5.34 -20.66
N PHE A 74 22.03 -4.49 -20.79
CA PHE A 74 21.08 -4.57 -21.90
C PHE A 74 21.76 -4.16 -23.21
N THR A 75 21.62 -4.98 -24.26
CA THR A 75 22.12 -4.63 -25.60
C THR A 75 21.23 -3.63 -26.31
N HIS A 76 19.92 -3.70 -26.09
CA HIS A 76 18.95 -2.81 -26.71
C HIS A 76 18.47 -1.70 -25.76
N GLY A 77 19.27 -1.37 -24.74
CA GLY A 77 18.93 -0.37 -23.71
C GLY A 77 18.52 1.00 -24.26
N HIS A 78 19.11 1.44 -25.38
CA HIS A 78 18.73 2.69 -26.04
C HIS A 78 17.27 2.71 -26.52
N VAL A 79 16.79 1.60 -27.12
CA VAL A 79 15.42 1.50 -27.62
C VAL A 79 14.45 1.26 -26.47
N LEU A 80 14.79 0.36 -25.56
CA LEU A 80 13.94 -0.03 -24.43
C LEU A 80 13.75 1.13 -23.44
N GLY A 81 14.81 1.91 -23.17
CA GLY A 81 14.75 3.08 -22.28
C GLY A 81 13.79 4.15 -22.80
N THR A 82 13.85 4.47 -24.09
CA THR A 82 12.91 5.42 -24.74
C THR A 82 11.47 4.93 -24.64
N LYS A 83 11.23 3.65 -24.95
CA LYS A 83 9.89 3.07 -24.87
C LYS A 83 9.34 3.09 -23.44
N MET A 84 10.18 2.77 -22.46
CA MET A 84 9.79 2.78 -21.04
C MET A 84 9.42 4.18 -20.56
N ALA A 85 10.22 5.20 -20.90
CA ALA A 85 9.89 6.59 -20.58
C ALA A 85 8.56 7.03 -21.21
N HIS A 86 8.28 6.61 -22.45
CA HIS A 86 7.00 6.89 -23.11
C HIS A 86 5.82 6.19 -22.43
N ILE A 87 5.93 4.92 -22.05
CA ILE A 87 4.86 4.20 -21.32
C ILE A 87 4.49 4.94 -20.04
N LEU A 88 5.48 5.34 -19.24
CA LEU A 88 5.23 6.07 -17.99
C LEU A 88 4.55 7.42 -18.26
N SER A 89 4.98 8.15 -19.29
CA SER A 89 4.38 9.43 -19.69
C SER A 89 2.92 9.26 -20.16
N TYR A 90 2.64 8.23 -20.96
CA TYR A 90 1.27 7.93 -21.43
C TYR A 90 0.38 7.45 -20.29
N CYS A 91 0.89 6.63 -19.37
CA CYS A 91 0.14 6.21 -18.17
C CYS A 91 -0.18 7.41 -17.29
N ALA A 92 0.80 8.32 -17.08
CA ALA A 92 0.60 9.54 -16.30
C ALA A 92 -0.50 10.42 -16.88
N THR A 93 -0.40 10.75 -18.17
CA THR A 93 -1.35 11.64 -18.85
C THR A 93 -2.72 11.00 -19.04
N GLY A 94 -2.77 9.74 -19.47
CA GLY A 94 -4.00 9.03 -19.77
C GLY A 94 -4.86 8.72 -18.55
N LEU A 95 -4.25 8.23 -17.47
CA LEU A 95 -4.97 7.94 -16.23
C LEU A 95 -5.45 9.21 -15.52
N GLN A 96 -4.73 10.33 -15.68
CA GLN A 96 -5.19 11.64 -15.20
C GLN A 96 -6.42 12.13 -15.99
N MET A 97 -6.40 12.01 -17.33
CA MET A 97 -7.50 12.46 -18.21
C MET A 97 -8.79 11.64 -18.06
N ARG A 98 -8.67 10.32 -17.84
CA ARG A 98 -9.83 9.43 -17.61
C ARG A 98 -10.59 9.75 -16.32
N ARG A 99 -9.99 10.54 -15.42
CA ARG A 99 -10.56 10.87 -14.10
C ARG A 99 -11.05 12.31 -14.00
N SER A 100 -10.56 13.21 -14.85
CA SER A 100 -11.06 14.58 -14.98
C SER A 100 -12.34 14.67 -15.82
N THR A 101 -12.65 13.63 -16.61
CA THR A 101 -13.90 13.53 -17.36
C THR A 101 -15.00 12.94 -16.47
N PRO A 102 -16.05 13.70 -16.09
CA PRO A 102 -17.20 13.11 -15.44
C PRO A 102 -17.84 12.14 -16.43
N SER A 103 -17.93 10.87 -16.05
CA SER A 103 -18.60 9.85 -16.86
C SER A 103 -20.02 10.32 -17.21
N ALA A 104 -20.24 10.58 -18.49
CA ALA A 104 -21.54 10.96 -19.05
C ALA A 104 -22.55 9.80 -19.13
N SER A 105 -22.26 8.64 -18.51
CA SER A 105 -23.12 7.44 -18.61
C SER A 105 -23.91 7.10 -17.34
N SER A 106 -24.00 8.01 -16.35
CA SER A 106 -24.92 7.84 -15.21
C SER A 106 -26.25 8.55 -15.45
N THR A 107 -26.95 8.18 -16.52
CA THR A 107 -28.38 8.50 -16.68
C THR A 107 -29.19 7.46 -15.91
N THR A 108 -29.13 7.49 -14.58
CA THR A 108 -30.22 6.98 -13.74
C THR A 108 -30.49 7.98 -12.64
N THR A 109 -31.72 8.48 -12.68
CA THR A 109 -32.34 9.38 -11.71
C THR A 109 -32.29 8.76 -10.31
N ALA A 110 -31.38 9.24 -9.48
CA ALA A 110 -31.50 9.14 -8.03
C ALA A 110 -31.17 10.51 -7.42
N SER A 111 -32.12 10.95 -6.62
CA SER A 111 -32.26 12.24 -5.94
C SER A 111 -31.00 12.71 -5.20
N ALA A 112 -30.74 14.01 -5.35
CA ALA A 112 -29.84 14.79 -4.52
C ALA A 112 -30.26 14.76 -3.04
N SER A 113 -29.39 14.30 -2.14
CA SER A 113 -29.15 14.88 -0.82
C SER A 113 -28.20 14.01 0.02
N ALA A 114 -26.91 14.41 0.11
CA ALA A 114 -26.08 14.41 1.32
C ALA A 114 -24.60 14.61 0.93
N SER A 115 -24.02 15.73 1.38
CA SER A 115 -22.58 16.03 1.52
C SER A 115 -21.64 15.54 0.41
N GLY A 116 -21.22 16.48 -0.44
CA GLY A 116 -20.20 16.26 -1.45
C GLY A 116 -18.87 15.75 -0.88
N SER A 117 -18.43 14.61 -1.40
CA SER A 117 -17.03 14.28 -1.53
C SER A 117 -16.85 13.72 -2.93
N ALA A 118 -16.10 14.43 -3.78
CA ALA A 118 -15.60 13.85 -5.03
C ALA A 118 -14.96 12.48 -4.71
N PRO A 119 -15.14 11.44 -5.57
CA PRO A 119 -14.53 10.14 -5.32
C PRO A 119 -13.03 10.34 -5.09
N SER A 120 -12.54 9.78 -3.98
CA SER A 120 -11.17 10.00 -3.49
C SER A 120 -10.16 9.84 -4.62
N GLN A 121 -9.46 10.91 -4.96
CA GLN A 121 -8.48 10.90 -6.03
C GLN A 121 -7.32 9.95 -5.66
N VAL A 122 -7.24 8.80 -6.31
CA VAL A 122 -6.09 7.89 -6.18
C VAL A 122 -4.91 8.55 -6.90
N LYS A 123 -3.92 9.03 -6.16
CA LYS A 123 -2.73 9.67 -6.74
C LYS A 123 -1.77 8.58 -7.25
N TYR A 124 -1.59 8.49 -8.56
CA TYR A 124 -0.55 7.64 -9.16
C TYR A 124 0.75 8.42 -9.31
N ASP A 125 1.86 7.78 -8.95
CA ASP A 125 3.20 8.31 -9.22
C ASP A 125 3.87 7.53 -10.36
N PHE A 126 4.07 8.23 -11.46
CA PHE A 126 4.82 7.78 -12.64
C PHE A 126 6.06 8.69 -12.88
N GLY A 127 6.54 9.38 -11.85
CA GLY A 127 7.70 10.25 -11.93
C GLY A 127 9.03 9.48 -12.02
N LEU A 128 10.14 10.23 -11.92
CA LEU A 128 11.49 9.68 -12.10
C LEU A 128 11.84 8.56 -11.10
N ARG A 129 11.31 8.61 -9.87
CA ARG A 129 11.51 7.55 -8.87
C ARG A 129 10.83 6.23 -9.27
N ALA A 130 9.64 6.31 -9.87
CA ALA A 130 8.98 5.13 -10.41
C ALA A 130 9.78 4.54 -11.57
N LEU A 131 10.30 5.39 -12.47
CA LEU A 131 11.18 4.95 -13.56
C LEU A 131 12.45 4.27 -13.05
N LYS A 132 13.16 4.88 -12.10
CA LYS A 132 14.38 4.32 -11.50
C LYS A 132 14.14 2.93 -10.95
N VAL A 133 13.08 2.74 -10.16
CA VAL A 133 12.75 1.44 -9.56
C VAL A 133 12.41 0.38 -10.62
N VAL A 134 11.68 0.75 -11.68
CA VAL A 134 11.37 -0.19 -12.77
C VAL A 134 12.63 -0.62 -13.51
N VAL A 135 13.53 0.33 -13.80
CA VAL A 135 14.77 0.02 -14.54
C VAL A 135 15.75 -0.78 -13.69
N GLU A 136 15.93 -0.44 -12.41
CA GLU A 136 16.75 -1.22 -11.48
C GLU A 136 16.21 -2.65 -11.28
N ALA A 137 14.89 -2.80 -11.17
CA ALA A 137 14.26 -4.12 -11.11
C ALA A 137 14.47 -4.91 -12.41
N ALA A 138 14.43 -4.25 -13.56
CA ALA A 138 14.73 -4.89 -14.85
C ALA A 138 16.20 -5.35 -14.91
N GLY A 139 17.15 -4.57 -14.39
CA GLY A 139 18.56 -4.96 -14.26
C GLY A 139 18.75 -6.22 -13.42
N GLN A 140 18.13 -6.27 -12.24
CA GLN A 140 18.18 -7.44 -11.35
C GLN A 140 17.57 -8.70 -11.99
N LEU A 141 16.45 -8.55 -12.71
CA LEU A 141 15.82 -9.65 -13.44
C LEU A 141 16.70 -10.12 -14.61
N LEU A 142 17.33 -9.20 -15.34
CA LEU A 142 18.26 -9.56 -16.41
C LEU A 142 19.48 -10.32 -15.86
N GLU A 143 20.03 -9.88 -14.72
CA GLU A 143 21.15 -10.54 -14.06
C GLU A 143 20.82 -12.00 -13.71
N SER A 144 19.62 -12.25 -13.16
CA SER A 144 19.16 -13.61 -12.84
C SER A 144 19.07 -14.53 -14.07
N GLN A 145 18.83 -13.96 -15.25
CA GLN A 145 18.69 -14.67 -16.52
C GLN A 145 19.92 -14.51 -17.44
N ALA A 146 20.99 -13.87 -16.97
CA ALA A 146 22.08 -13.39 -17.81
C ALA A 146 22.78 -14.52 -18.60
N THR A 147 22.94 -15.69 -17.99
CA THR A 147 23.57 -16.86 -18.63
C THR A 147 22.75 -17.43 -19.79
N THR A 148 21.42 -17.33 -19.69
CA THR A 148 20.47 -17.75 -20.72
C THR A 148 20.39 -16.70 -21.82
N VAL A 149 20.22 -15.43 -21.45
CA VAL A 149 20.05 -14.31 -22.39
C VAL A 149 21.31 -14.05 -23.21
N ALA A 150 22.51 -14.26 -22.64
CA ALA A 150 23.78 -14.07 -23.35
C ALA A 150 23.99 -15.03 -24.54
N LYS A 151 23.30 -16.18 -24.57
CA LYS A 151 23.43 -17.20 -25.63
C LYS A 151 22.42 -17.01 -26.78
N LEU A 152 21.49 -16.07 -26.63
CA LEU A 152 20.44 -15.84 -27.62
C LEU A 152 20.96 -15.04 -28.81
N ASP A 153 20.39 -15.32 -29.98
CA ASP A 153 20.57 -14.50 -31.18
C ASP A 153 20.04 -13.08 -30.94
N ARG A 154 20.46 -12.12 -31.78
CA ARG A 154 20.13 -10.70 -31.61
C ARG A 154 18.62 -10.43 -31.47
N ASP A 155 17.79 -11.05 -32.31
CA ASP A 155 16.34 -10.83 -32.32
C ASP A 155 15.67 -11.52 -31.12
N ALA A 156 16.09 -12.75 -30.80
CA ALA A 156 15.62 -13.47 -29.61
C ALA A 156 16.03 -12.76 -28.31
N ARG A 157 17.21 -12.12 -28.29
CA ARG A 157 17.68 -11.31 -27.18
C ARG A 157 16.85 -10.04 -27.02
N LEU A 158 16.46 -9.38 -28.10
CA LEU A 158 15.55 -8.22 -28.03
C LEU A 158 14.20 -8.62 -27.43
N GLU A 159 13.64 -9.77 -27.82
CA GLU A 159 12.39 -10.28 -27.24
C GLU A 159 12.52 -10.58 -25.74
N ALA A 160 13.60 -11.25 -25.33
CA ALA A 160 13.87 -11.55 -23.93
C ALA A 160 14.08 -10.28 -23.09
N GLU A 161 14.92 -9.34 -23.56
CA GLU A 161 15.16 -8.05 -22.89
C GLU A 161 13.86 -7.23 -22.79
N THR A 162 13.00 -7.27 -23.83
CA THR A 162 11.68 -6.64 -23.80
C THR A 162 10.78 -7.26 -22.74
N GLN A 163 10.73 -8.59 -22.66
CA GLN A 163 9.91 -9.30 -21.68
C GLN A 163 10.35 -8.98 -20.24
N VAL A 164 11.65 -8.95 -19.96
CA VAL A 164 12.21 -8.59 -18.64
C VAL A 164 11.79 -7.18 -18.22
N VAL A 165 11.95 -6.20 -19.12
CA VAL A 165 11.60 -4.81 -18.85
C VAL A 165 10.09 -4.64 -18.59
N LEU A 166 9.25 -5.35 -19.35
CA LEU A 166 7.80 -5.31 -19.16
C LEU A 166 7.35 -6.02 -17.89
N GLN A 167 7.99 -7.12 -17.52
CA GLN A 167 7.72 -7.83 -16.27
C GLN A 167 8.08 -6.94 -15.07
N ALA A 168 9.23 -6.26 -15.11
CA ALA A 168 9.62 -5.29 -14.09
C ALA A 168 8.61 -4.15 -13.98
N PHE A 169 8.16 -3.60 -15.11
CA PHE A 169 7.15 -2.55 -15.15
C PHE A 169 5.81 -3.01 -14.57
N TYR A 170 5.32 -4.17 -14.98
CA TYR A 170 4.05 -4.72 -14.53
C TYR A 170 4.06 -4.99 -13.03
N THR A 171 5.11 -5.65 -12.52
CA THR A 171 5.24 -6.00 -11.09
C THR A 171 5.25 -4.76 -10.20
N ASN A 172 5.89 -3.67 -10.63
CA ASN A 172 5.96 -2.41 -9.87
C ASN A 172 4.72 -1.52 -10.01
N THR A 173 3.96 -1.66 -11.09
CA THR A 173 2.84 -0.78 -11.42
C THR A 173 1.49 -1.40 -11.06
N ALA A 174 1.30 -2.69 -11.29
CA ALA A 174 0.04 -3.40 -11.05
C ALA A 174 -0.49 -3.27 -9.60
N PRO A 175 0.34 -3.33 -8.54
CA PRO A 175 -0.16 -3.17 -7.16
C PRO A 175 -0.75 -1.79 -6.89
N LYS A 176 -0.26 -0.78 -7.61
CA LYS A 176 -0.69 0.63 -7.44
C LYS A 176 -2.04 0.88 -8.11
N LEU A 177 -2.36 0.16 -9.18
CA LEU A 177 -3.50 0.43 -10.04
C LEU A 177 -4.82 -0.05 -9.43
N ALA A 178 -5.86 0.73 -9.66
CA ALA A 178 -7.25 0.31 -9.51
C ALA A 178 -7.59 -0.77 -10.55
N THR A 179 -8.50 -1.68 -10.22
CA THR A 179 -8.86 -2.80 -11.11
C THR A 179 -9.42 -2.31 -12.45
N ALA A 180 -10.13 -1.17 -12.45
CA ALA A 180 -10.69 -0.54 -13.64
C ALA A 180 -9.65 0.13 -14.56
N ASP A 181 -8.47 0.47 -14.04
CA ASP A 181 -7.42 1.17 -14.77
C ASP A 181 -6.38 0.21 -15.39
N LEU A 182 -6.30 -1.01 -14.88
CA LEU A 182 -5.38 -2.03 -15.38
C LEU A 182 -5.52 -2.31 -16.89
N PRO A 183 -6.74 -2.46 -17.47
CA PRO A 183 -6.89 -2.67 -18.91
C PRO A 183 -6.33 -1.54 -19.77
N TYR A 184 -6.37 -0.30 -19.28
CA TYR A 184 -5.81 0.86 -19.99
C TYR A 184 -4.28 0.81 -20.01
N VAL A 185 -3.65 0.45 -18.89
CA VAL A 185 -2.18 0.30 -18.85
C VAL A 185 -1.74 -0.83 -19.78
N LEU A 186 -2.49 -1.94 -19.82
CA LEU A 186 -2.23 -3.03 -20.75
C LEU A 186 -2.38 -2.60 -22.22
N SER A 187 -3.38 -1.75 -22.55
CA SER A 187 -3.50 -1.23 -23.92
C SER A 187 -2.33 -0.32 -24.31
N VAL A 188 -1.86 0.53 -23.38
CA VAL A 188 -0.67 1.38 -23.62
C VAL A 188 0.57 0.52 -23.88
N ILE A 189 0.75 -0.58 -23.13
CA ILE A 189 1.85 -1.52 -23.37
C ILE A 189 1.76 -2.10 -24.78
N MET A 190 0.57 -2.55 -25.20
CA MET A 190 0.35 -3.11 -26.53
C MET A 190 0.63 -2.11 -27.66
N ASP A 191 0.27 -0.84 -27.47
CA ASP A 191 0.52 0.21 -28.46
C ASP A 191 2.02 0.53 -28.61
N VAL A 192 2.78 0.54 -27.51
CA VAL A 192 4.24 0.81 -27.53
C VAL A 192 5.06 -0.42 -27.98
N PHE A 193 4.52 -1.62 -27.74
CA PHE A 193 5.14 -2.90 -28.09
C PHE A 193 4.19 -3.79 -28.91
N PRO A 194 3.92 -3.44 -30.18
CA PRO A 194 2.98 -4.17 -31.03
C PRO A 194 3.44 -5.60 -31.38
N ALA A 195 4.73 -5.91 -31.20
CA ALA A 195 5.28 -7.24 -31.42
C ALA A 195 5.02 -8.23 -30.26
N LEU A 196 4.41 -7.77 -29.15
CA LEU A 196 4.10 -8.65 -28.02
C LEU A 196 2.98 -9.63 -28.36
N ARG A 197 3.24 -10.91 -28.13
CA ARG A 197 2.20 -11.93 -28.24
C ARG A 197 1.24 -11.85 -27.05
N PRO A 198 -0.07 -12.10 -27.23
CA PRO A 198 -1.02 -12.14 -26.11
C PRO A 198 -0.63 -13.11 -24.97
N ALA A 199 0.03 -14.22 -25.31
CA ALA A 199 0.56 -15.16 -24.32
C ALA A 199 1.66 -14.54 -23.44
N GLN A 200 2.51 -13.67 -24.00
CA GLN A 200 3.54 -12.94 -23.24
C GLN A 200 2.91 -11.90 -22.31
N LEU A 201 1.79 -11.29 -22.72
CA LEU A 201 1.03 -10.37 -21.87
C LEU A 201 0.40 -11.08 -20.67
N GLN A 202 -0.14 -12.30 -20.88
CA GLN A 202 -0.70 -13.13 -19.81
C GLN A 202 0.38 -13.63 -18.83
N ALA A 203 1.61 -13.84 -19.32
CA ALA A 203 2.75 -14.25 -18.50
C ALA A 203 3.29 -13.14 -17.58
N LEU A 204 2.98 -11.86 -17.83
CA LEU A 204 3.51 -10.75 -17.01
C LEU A 204 3.05 -10.77 -15.55
N GLY A 205 1.88 -11.35 -15.28
CA GLY A 205 1.31 -11.47 -13.94
C GLY A 205 1.56 -12.81 -13.26
N GLN A 206 2.19 -13.77 -13.95
CA GLN A 206 2.47 -15.08 -13.38
C GLN A 206 3.73 -15.00 -12.52
N VAL A 207 3.63 -15.54 -11.30
CA VAL A 207 4.81 -15.74 -10.45
C VAL A 207 5.75 -16.68 -11.20
N PRO A 208 7.05 -16.35 -11.35
CA PRO A 208 8.00 -17.25 -11.98
C PRO A 208 7.91 -18.64 -11.32
N GLU A 209 7.76 -19.69 -12.14
CA GLU A 209 7.72 -21.09 -11.68
C GLU A 209 9.09 -21.56 -11.16
N ASP A 210 10.12 -20.72 -11.24
CA ASP A 210 11.46 -21.02 -10.75
C ASP A 210 11.46 -21.27 -9.23
N ASP A 211 11.60 -22.54 -8.89
CA ASP A 211 11.50 -23.13 -7.55
C ASP A 211 12.50 -22.55 -6.52
N GLU A 212 13.59 -21.92 -6.97
CA GLU A 212 14.63 -21.31 -6.13
C GLU A 212 14.34 -19.87 -5.73
N SER A 213 13.41 -19.18 -6.40
CA SER A 213 13.16 -17.77 -6.07
C SER A 213 12.50 -17.65 -4.68
N ARG A 214 12.97 -16.69 -3.86
CA ARG A 214 12.38 -16.42 -2.53
C ARG A 214 10.88 -16.12 -2.63
N LEU A 215 10.46 -15.49 -3.73
CA LEU A 215 9.05 -15.19 -4.03
C LEU A 215 8.23 -16.47 -4.28
N ALA A 216 8.73 -17.44 -5.06
CA ALA A 216 8.03 -18.71 -5.27
C ALA A 216 7.92 -19.53 -3.97
N ARG A 217 8.97 -19.52 -3.13
CA ARG A 217 8.92 -20.11 -1.78
C ARG A 217 7.87 -19.42 -0.92
N PHE A 218 7.84 -18.07 -0.92
CA PHE A 218 6.84 -17.29 -0.20
C PHE A 218 5.42 -17.60 -0.67
N ALA A 219 5.16 -17.62 -1.99
CA ALA A 219 3.83 -17.89 -2.56
C ALA A 219 3.30 -19.29 -2.18
N ARG A 220 4.16 -20.31 -2.19
CA ARG A 220 3.81 -21.67 -1.76
C ARG A 220 3.46 -21.75 -0.28
N LEU A 221 4.25 -21.10 0.58
CA LEU A 221 3.99 -21.06 2.01
C LEU A 221 2.75 -20.24 2.34
N ALA A 222 2.57 -19.08 1.69
CA ALA A 222 1.36 -18.27 1.78
C ALA A 222 0.11 -19.10 1.47
N SER A 223 0.14 -19.89 0.39
CA SER A 223 -0.96 -20.78 0.04
C SER A 223 -1.25 -21.83 1.13
N ARG A 224 -0.20 -22.39 1.76
CA ARG A 224 -0.34 -23.36 2.87
C ARG A 224 -0.89 -22.73 4.14
N VAL A 225 -0.34 -21.59 4.56
CA VAL A 225 -0.75 -20.85 5.77
C VAL A 225 -2.20 -20.38 5.62
N CYS A 226 -2.60 -19.88 4.45
CA CYS A 226 -3.98 -19.50 4.19
C CYS A 226 -4.91 -20.74 4.17
N ALA A 227 -4.47 -21.87 3.65
CA ALA A 227 -5.26 -23.10 3.62
C ALA A 227 -5.47 -23.72 5.01
N THR A 228 -4.47 -23.67 5.89
CA THR A 228 -4.60 -24.20 7.27
C THR A 228 -5.66 -23.47 8.09
N GLU A 229 -5.85 -22.18 7.85
CA GLU A 229 -6.90 -21.40 8.51
C GLU A 229 -8.28 -21.55 7.86
N ALA A 230 -8.32 -21.78 6.55
CA ALA A 230 -9.57 -22.13 5.87
C ALA A 230 -10.14 -23.47 6.36
N LEU A 231 -9.29 -24.39 6.82
CA LEU A 231 -9.69 -25.70 7.38
C LEU A 231 -10.19 -25.64 8.83
N SER A 232 -9.80 -24.63 9.61
CA SER A 232 -10.32 -24.39 10.96
C SER A 232 -11.61 -23.54 10.98
N ALA A 233 -12.03 -23.04 9.82
CA ALA A 233 -13.37 -22.50 9.64
C ALA A 233 -14.41 -23.63 9.47
N PRO A 234 -15.57 -23.57 10.15
CA PRO A 234 -16.57 -24.64 10.07
C PRO A 234 -17.03 -24.88 8.61
N ALA A 235 -17.01 -26.17 8.22
CA ALA A 235 -17.09 -26.74 6.88
C ALA A 235 -18.38 -26.47 6.07
N ASP A 236 -19.21 -25.52 6.49
CA ASP A 236 -20.54 -25.26 5.93
C ASP A 236 -20.59 -23.97 5.10
N ARG A 237 -19.56 -23.70 4.29
CA ARG A 237 -19.47 -22.52 3.41
C ARG A 237 -19.56 -22.97 1.95
N GLY A 238 -20.45 -22.34 1.18
CA GLY A 238 -20.62 -22.57 -0.25
C GLY A 238 -19.27 -22.47 -0.98
N ALA A 239 -18.79 -23.62 -1.47
CA ALA A 239 -17.44 -23.81 -2.00
C ALA A 239 -17.12 -23.04 -3.30
N ARG A 240 -18.07 -22.28 -3.86
CA ARG A 240 -17.88 -21.60 -5.15
C ARG A 240 -17.35 -20.17 -5.01
N ASP A 241 -17.78 -19.41 -3.99
CA ASP A 241 -17.35 -18.02 -3.86
C ASP A 241 -16.02 -17.88 -3.11
N ALA A 242 -15.68 -18.80 -2.20
CA ALA A 242 -14.38 -18.81 -1.51
C ALA A 242 -13.20 -19.16 -2.44
N ALA A 243 -13.44 -19.92 -3.51
CA ALA A 243 -12.41 -20.36 -4.45
C ALA A 243 -11.88 -19.22 -5.33
N ASP A 244 -12.70 -18.21 -5.64
CA ASP A 244 -12.31 -17.08 -6.49
C ASP A 244 -11.61 -15.94 -5.70
N HIS A 245 -11.81 -15.86 -4.38
CA HIS A 245 -11.25 -14.78 -3.54
C HIS A 245 -9.87 -15.10 -2.96
N VAL A 246 -9.55 -16.37 -2.72
CA VAL A 246 -8.23 -16.80 -2.22
C VAL A 246 -7.11 -16.48 -3.23
N PRO A 247 -7.26 -16.69 -4.55
CA PRO A 247 -6.26 -16.31 -5.54
C PRO A 247 -5.95 -14.82 -5.52
N THR A 248 -6.97 -13.95 -5.47
CA THR A 248 -6.76 -12.49 -5.46
C THR A 248 -6.05 -12.04 -4.17
N PHE A 249 -6.38 -12.61 -3.01
CA PHE A 249 -5.69 -12.29 -1.76
C PHE A 249 -4.22 -12.73 -1.79
N LEU A 250 -3.93 -13.93 -2.30
CA LEU A 250 -2.56 -14.44 -2.45
C LEU A 250 -1.75 -13.59 -3.43
N GLU A 251 -2.34 -13.17 -4.55
CA GLU A 251 -1.71 -12.25 -5.49
C GLU A 251 -1.34 -10.93 -4.80
N ARG A 252 -2.26 -10.34 -4.02
CA ARG A 252 -1.98 -9.11 -3.26
C ARG A 252 -0.92 -9.32 -2.18
N LEU A 253 -0.88 -10.49 -1.54
CA LEU A 253 0.13 -10.84 -0.54
C LEU A 253 1.52 -10.98 -1.18
N CYS A 254 1.62 -11.61 -2.36
CA CYS A 254 2.86 -11.68 -3.14
C CYS A 254 3.31 -10.29 -3.62
N GLN A 255 2.37 -9.45 -4.08
CA GLN A 255 2.64 -8.06 -4.43
C GLN A 255 3.15 -7.27 -3.22
N PHE A 256 2.62 -7.54 -2.03
CA PHE A 256 3.07 -6.92 -0.78
C PHE A 256 4.46 -7.36 -0.38
N TYR A 257 4.76 -8.65 -0.47
CA TYR A 257 6.12 -9.15 -0.28
C TYR A 257 7.11 -8.45 -1.21
N HIS A 258 6.77 -8.36 -2.50
CA HIS A 258 7.61 -7.65 -3.46
C HIS A 258 7.81 -6.17 -3.09
N ALA A 259 6.74 -5.45 -2.73
CA ALA A 259 6.81 -4.05 -2.32
C ALA A 259 7.71 -3.83 -1.08
N CYS A 260 7.59 -4.69 -0.06
CA CYS A 260 8.42 -4.63 1.15
C CYS A 260 9.89 -4.98 0.91
N THR A 261 10.19 -5.84 -0.08
CA THR A 261 11.57 -6.14 -0.48
C THR A 261 12.20 -5.02 -1.31
N ALA A 262 11.41 -4.35 -2.16
CA ALA A 262 11.89 -3.30 -3.03
C ALA A 262 12.11 -1.96 -2.28
N ARG A 263 11.27 -1.64 -1.30
CA ARG A 263 11.29 -0.37 -0.57
C ARG A 263 11.08 -0.58 0.91
N ILE A 264 11.74 0.25 1.72
CA ILE A 264 11.59 0.22 3.19
C ILE A 264 10.16 0.56 3.63
N GLY A 265 9.48 1.45 2.90
CA GLY A 265 8.12 1.90 3.20
C GLY A 265 7.09 1.36 2.23
N SER A 266 6.01 0.77 2.75
CA SER A 266 4.87 0.28 1.96
C SER A 266 3.54 0.78 2.54
N VAL A 267 2.62 1.20 1.67
CA VAL A 267 1.30 1.70 2.03
C VAL A 267 0.23 0.73 1.55
N LEU A 268 -0.64 0.35 2.48
CA LEU A 268 -1.88 -0.38 2.21
C LEU A 268 -3.03 0.62 2.16
N VAL A 269 -3.55 0.87 0.95
CA VAL A 269 -4.62 1.83 0.70
C VAL A 269 -5.92 1.08 0.44
N GLY A 270 -6.98 1.45 1.13
CA GLY A 270 -8.31 0.95 0.81
C GLY A 270 -9.35 1.31 1.86
N PRO A 271 -10.65 1.20 1.52
CA PRO A 271 -11.73 1.45 2.47
C PRO A 271 -11.61 0.57 3.72
N SER A 272 -12.31 0.97 4.79
CA SER A 272 -12.40 0.12 5.98
C SER A 272 -12.93 -1.26 5.59
N ARG A 273 -12.49 -2.29 6.32
CA ARG A 273 -12.89 -3.68 6.09
C ARG A 273 -12.33 -4.37 4.84
N THR A 274 -11.37 -3.81 4.12
CA THR A 274 -10.75 -4.51 2.95
C THR A 274 -9.71 -5.58 3.30
N GLY A 275 -9.53 -5.94 4.58
CA GLY A 275 -8.55 -6.95 4.99
C GLY A 275 -7.10 -6.47 5.05
N LYS A 276 -6.85 -5.15 5.07
CA LYS A 276 -5.51 -4.55 5.18
C LYS A 276 -4.72 -5.10 6.37
N THR A 277 -5.32 -5.09 7.55
CA THR A 277 -4.68 -5.62 8.76
C THR A 277 -4.32 -7.09 8.62
N ARG A 278 -5.26 -7.90 8.09
CA ARG A 278 -5.01 -9.32 7.82
C ARG A 278 -3.88 -9.54 6.82
N LEU A 279 -3.73 -8.69 5.81
CA LEU A 279 -2.69 -8.82 4.80
C LEU A 279 -1.30 -8.76 5.43
N TRP A 280 -1.03 -7.74 6.25
CA TRP A 280 0.29 -7.61 6.88
C TRP A 280 0.50 -8.59 8.05
N THR A 281 -0.55 -8.99 8.76
CA THR A 281 -0.45 -10.05 9.77
C THR A 281 -0.10 -11.39 9.11
N LYS A 282 -0.75 -11.74 8.00
CA LYS A 282 -0.43 -12.97 7.25
C LYS A 282 0.96 -12.90 6.64
N PHE A 283 1.38 -11.74 6.20
CA PHE A 283 2.76 -11.53 5.75
C PHE A 283 3.77 -11.87 6.85
N ALA A 284 3.54 -11.44 8.09
CA ALA A 284 4.39 -11.83 9.22
C ALA A 284 4.40 -13.35 9.44
N ASP A 285 3.23 -13.98 9.49
CA ASP A 285 3.12 -15.44 9.68
C ASP A 285 3.87 -16.23 8.60
N VAL A 286 3.79 -15.77 7.34
CA VAL A 286 4.47 -16.42 6.22
C VAL A 286 5.99 -16.19 6.28
N LEU A 287 6.45 -15.02 6.73
CA LEU A 287 7.88 -14.76 6.92
C LEU A 287 8.49 -15.67 8.01
N GLU A 288 7.79 -15.86 9.12
CA GLU A 288 8.23 -16.80 10.18
C GLU A 288 8.19 -18.25 9.67
N ALA A 289 7.18 -18.61 8.88
CA ALA A 289 7.10 -19.93 8.26
C ALA A 289 8.15 -20.16 7.16
N MET A 290 8.73 -19.10 6.60
CA MET A 290 9.82 -19.22 5.63
C MET A 290 11.05 -19.77 6.32
N ASP A 291 11.54 -19.15 7.39
CA ASP A 291 12.78 -19.57 8.04
C ASP A 291 12.55 -19.71 9.55
N ALA A 292 12.70 -20.94 10.07
CA ALA A 292 12.34 -21.28 11.46
C ALA A 292 13.16 -20.56 12.55
N ASP A 293 14.32 -20.00 12.19
CA ASP A 293 15.21 -19.23 13.08
C ASP A 293 14.97 -17.71 12.98
N VAL A 294 13.94 -17.28 12.25
CA VAL A 294 13.62 -15.87 12.00
C VAL A 294 12.32 -15.52 12.72
N HIS A 295 12.38 -14.49 13.56
CA HIS A 295 11.20 -13.94 14.23
C HIS A 295 10.78 -12.61 13.61
N VAL A 296 9.47 -12.33 13.64
CA VAL A 296 8.92 -11.06 13.17
C VAL A 296 8.48 -10.21 14.36
N HIS A 297 9.22 -9.15 14.65
CA HIS A 297 8.88 -8.20 15.72
C HIS A 297 7.96 -7.10 15.18
N THR A 298 6.79 -6.92 15.77
CA THR A 298 5.80 -5.93 15.31
C THR A 298 5.62 -4.80 16.31
N PHE A 299 5.75 -3.56 15.84
CA PHE A 299 5.46 -2.33 16.59
C PHE A 299 4.30 -1.59 15.93
N VAL A 300 3.14 -1.52 16.59
CA VAL A 300 1.97 -0.81 16.08
C VAL A 300 1.88 0.58 16.70
N VAL A 301 1.78 1.61 15.86
CA VAL A 301 1.72 3.02 16.25
C VAL A 301 0.51 3.66 15.57
N ALA A 302 -0.29 4.40 16.34
CA ALA A 302 -1.39 5.20 15.81
C ALA A 302 -0.97 6.69 15.73
N PRO A 303 -0.43 7.18 14.59
CA PRO A 303 0.21 8.49 14.52
C PRO A 303 -0.75 9.66 14.79
N LYS A 304 -2.04 9.51 14.50
CA LYS A 304 -3.07 10.54 14.75
C LYS A 304 -3.62 10.55 16.17
N ALA A 305 -3.37 9.50 16.95
CA ALA A 305 -3.84 9.44 18.33
C ALA A 305 -2.98 10.29 19.27
N LEU A 306 -1.77 10.66 18.83
CA LEU A 306 -0.77 11.35 19.63
C LEU A 306 -0.38 12.68 18.99
N PRO A 307 -0.10 13.73 19.79
CA PRO A 307 0.51 14.94 19.27
C PRO A 307 1.93 14.65 18.76
N ARG A 308 2.40 15.46 17.81
CA ARG A 308 3.71 15.31 17.16
C ARG A 308 4.87 15.17 18.16
N GLU A 309 4.83 15.93 19.25
CA GLU A 309 5.84 15.88 20.33
C GLU A 309 5.88 14.54 21.05
N GLN A 310 4.74 13.88 21.27
CA GLN A 310 4.69 12.54 21.87
C GLN A 310 4.98 11.44 20.84
N LEU A 311 4.80 11.72 19.55
CA LEU A 311 5.11 10.77 18.48
C LEU A 311 6.62 10.66 18.25
N PHE A 312 7.32 11.79 18.07
CA PHE A 312 8.76 11.82 17.78
C PHE A 312 9.65 12.16 18.98
N GLY A 313 9.07 12.72 20.04
CA GLY A 313 9.82 13.22 21.17
C GLY A 313 9.96 14.75 21.13
N SER A 314 10.32 15.30 22.27
CA SER A 314 10.48 16.75 22.46
C SER A 314 11.71 17.04 23.30
N LEU A 315 12.37 18.15 22.98
CA LEU A 315 13.43 18.71 23.80
C LEU A 315 12.80 19.71 24.75
N ASP A 316 12.89 19.44 26.06
CA ASP A 316 12.47 20.43 27.04
C ASP A 316 13.46 21.60 27.04
N LEU A 317 12.96 22.81 26.74
CA LEU A 317 13.78 24.01 26.65
C LEU A 317 14.35 24.45 28.00
N ALA A 318 13.71 24.08 29.11
CA ALA A 318 14.15 24.44 30.45
C ALA A 318 15.28 23.54 30.94
N THR A 319 15.10 22.23 30.85
CA THR A 319 16.07 21.23 31.33
C THR A 319 17.13 20.87 30.28
N ARG A 320 16.86 21.15 29.00
CA ARG A 320 17.61 20.64 27.82
C ARG A 320 17.66 19.11 27.77
N GLU A 321 16.73 18.44 28.44
CA GLU A 321 16.60 16.98 28.37
C GLU A 321 15.72 16.57 27.19
N TRP A 322 16.13 15.49 26.53
CA TRP A 322 15.39 14.91 25.43
C TRP A 322 14.46 13.81 25.94
N THR A 323 13.19 13.91 25.59
CA THR A 323 12.19 12.87 25.86
C THR A 323 11.86 12.15 24.57
N ASP A 324 12.03 10.82 24.56
CA ASP A 324 11.71 9.99 23.39
C ASP A 324 10.19 9.88 23.23
N GLY A 325 9.72 10.05 21.99
CA GLY A 325 8.34 9.74 21.60
C GLY A 325 8.13 8.26 21.27
N VAL A 326 6.88 7.87 21.03
CA VAL A 326 6.49 6.47 20.75
C VAL A 326 7.18 5.91 19.50
N LEU A 327 7.21 6.68 18.41
CA LEU A 327 7.84 6.25 17.16
C LEU A 327 9.36 6.25 17.27
N SER A 328 9.93 7.21 17.99
CA SER A 328 11.38 7.27 18.26
C SER A 328 11.84 6.11 19.15
N HIS A 329 11.03 5.74 20.14
CA HIS A 329 11.26 4.57 20.96
C HIS A 329 11.17 3.26 20.16
N ALA A 330 10.16 3.14 19.28
CA ALA A 330 10.03 2.00 18.37
C ALA A 330 11.22 1.90 17.41
N ALA A 331 11.66 3.03 16.84
CA ALA A 331 12.84 3.10 15.97
C ALA A 331 14.12 2.69 16.72
N ARG A 332 14.33 3.20 17.94
CA ARG A 332 15.47 2.83 18.78
C ARG A 332 15.47 1.34 19.11
N SER A 333 14.30 0.79 19.45
CA SER A 333 14.12 -0.63 19.74
C SER A 333 14.37 -1.49 18.50
N ALA A 334 13.89 -1.05 17.33
CA ALA A 334 14.14 -1.72 16.05
C ALA A 334 15.64 -1.77 15.71
N VAL A 335 16.39 -0.69 15.94
CA VAL A 335 17.85 -0.69 15.73
C VAL A 335 18.56 -1.65 16.68
N ARG A 336 18.14 -1.70 17.95
CA ARG A 336 18.71 -2.64 18.94
C ARG A 336 18.44 -4.09 18.55
N LEU A 337 17.18 -4.42 18.24
CA LEU A 337 16.78 -5.76 17.79
C LEU A 337 17.51 -6.16 16.50
N SER A 338 17.68 -5.22 15.56
CA SER A 338 18.46 -5.47 14.33
C SER A 338 19.93 -5.78 14.61
N ALA A 339 20.49 -5.25 15.70
CA ALA A 339 21.88 -5.49 16.09
C ALA A 339 22.05 -6.83 16.83
N GLU A 340 21.06 -7.20 17.65
CA GLU A 340 21.04 -8.48 18.40
C GLU A 340 20.69 -9.65 17.48
N HIS A 341 19.69 -9.47 16.61
CA HIS A 341 19.14 -10.47 15.72
C HIS A 341 19.09 -9.94 14.27
N PRO A 342 20.21 -9.98 13.53
CA PRO A 342 20.31 -9.37 12.21
C PRO A 342 19.47 -10.05 11.12
N ARG A 343 18.96 -11.25 11.40
CA ARG A 343 18.08 -12.03 10.52
C ARG A 343 16.59 -11.78 10.77
N ASP A 344 16.23 -11.22 11.92
CA ASP A 344 14.84 -10.99 12.28
C ASP A 344 14.25 -9.85 11.45
N HIS A 345 12.97 -9.98 11.11
CA HIS A 345 12.23 -8.93 10.44
C HIS A 345 11.55 -8.04 11.48
N ILE A 346 11.56 -6.73 11.26
CA ILE A 346 10.94 -5.77 12.17
C ILE A 346 9.91 -4.95 11.40
N LEU A 347 8.65 -5.06 11.80
CA LEU A 347 7.52 -4.37 11.18
C LEU A 347 7.09 -3.20 12.06
N ILE A 348 7.29 -1.98 11.60
CA ILE A 348 6.75 -0.77 12.23
C ILE A 348 5.47 -0.41 11.47
N VAL A 349 4.32 -0.72 12.06
CA VAL A 349 3.00 -0.52 11.48
C VAL A 349 2.42 0.80 11.99
N CYS A 350 2.23 1.75 11.08
CA CYS A 350 1.54 3.01 11.34
C CYS A 350 0.07 2.86 10.92
N ASP A 351 -0.82 2.65 11.89
CA ASP A 351 -2.26 2.54 11.68
C ASP A 351 -2.92 3.92 11.82
N GLY A 352 -3.19 4.56 10.68
CA GLY A 352 -3.83 5.86 10.63
C GLY A 352 -3.60 6.60 9.32
N ASP A 353 -4.44 7.61 9.08
CA ASP A 353 -4.33 8.43 7.88
C ASP A 353 -2.99 9.18 7.80
N ILE A 354 -2.47 9.28 6.58
CA ILE A 354 -1.21 9.94 6.28
C ILE A 354 -1.44 11.45 6.11
N ASP A 355 -0.84 12.23 7.01
CA ASP A 355 -0.86 13.70 6.96
C ASP A 355 0.56 14.25 6.76
N PRO A 356 0.73 15.38 6.04
CA PRO A 356 2.03 16.00 5.81
C PRO A 356 2.81 16.32 7.09
N GLU A 357 2.13 16.72 8.16
CA GLU A 357 2.75 17.22 9.39
C GLU A 357 3.70 16.23 10.07
N TRP A 358 3.36 14.94 10.05
CA TRP A 358 4.15 13.89 10.68
C TRP A 358 4.92 13.03 9.68
N ILE A 359 4.35 12.76 8.50
CA ILE A 359 5.00 11.88 7.52
C ILE A 359 6.25 12.52 6.92
N GLU A 360 6.33 13.86 6.86
CA GLU A 360 7.51 14.54 6.34
C GLU A 360 8.77 14.30 7.19
N ALA A 361 8.63 14.06 8.50
CA ALA A 361 9.75 13.70 9.35
C ALA A 361 10.34 12.31 8.99
N LEU A 362 9.54 11.45 8.36
CA LEU A 362 9.97 10.13 7.89
C LEU A 362 10.53 10.14 6.46
N ASN A 363 10.56 11.29 5.78
CA ASN A 363 11.05 11.36 4.40
C ASN A 363 12.47 10.81 4.24
N SER A 364 13.38 11.08 5.19
CA SER A 364 14.75 10.56 5.20
C SER A 364 14.83 9.05 5.49
N VAL A 365 13.83 8.50 6.19
CA VAL A 365 13.68 7.07 6.44
C VAL A 365 13.23 6.36 5.16
N LEU A 366 12.25 6.94 4.47
CA LEU A 366 11.62 6.38 3.27
C LEU A 366 12.47 6.55 2.00
N ASP A 367 13.55 7.33 2.06
CA ASP A 367 14.50 7.50 0.95
C ASP A 367 15.62 6.45 0.99
N ASP A 368 16.52 6.51 0.00
CA ASP A 368 17.68 5.61 -0.11
C ASP A 368 18.62 5.69 1.12
N ASN A 369 18.54 6.77 1.90
CA ASN A 369 19.33 6.98 3.13
C ASN A 369 18.95 6.03 4.28
N ARG A 370 17.68 5.57 4.35
CA ARG A 370 17.15 4.70 5.41
C ARG A 370 17.50 5.17 6.83
N CYS A 371 17.37 6.48 7.09
CA CYS A 371 17.82 7.08 8.34
C CYS A 371 16.78 8.02 8.95
N LEU A 372 16.41 7.78 10.22
CA LEU A 372 15.58 8.70 11.00
C LEU A 372 16.49 9.69 11.71
N THR A 373 16.28 10.99 11.48
CA THR A 373 17.01 12.05 12.18
C THR A 373 16.07 12.76 13.13
N LEU A 374 16.40 12.74 14.42
CA LEU A 374 15.65 13.43 15.45
C LEU A 374 16.14 14.89 15.62
N PRO A 375 15.29 15.79 16.14
CA PRO A 375 15.66 17.19 16.42
C PRO A 375 16.88 17.36 17.35
N ASN A 376 17.16 16.40 18.23
CA ASN A 376 18.35 16.39 19.09
C ASN A 376 19.65 16.06 18.33
N GLY A 377 19.58 15.77 17.03
CA GLY A 377 20.71 15.38 16.20
C GLY A 377 21.02 13.88 16.19
N GLU A 378 20.29 13.07 16.97
CA GLU A 378 20.43 11.62 16.95
C GLU A 378 19.94 11.04 15.61
N ARG A 379 20.68 10.05 15.11
CA ARG A 379 20.41 9.42 13.82
C ARG A 379 20.31 7.91 13.96
N PHE A 380 19.19 7.35 13.55
CA PHE A 380 18.96 5.91 13.50
C PHE A 380 19.00 5.42 12.07
N SER A 381 20.01 4.61 11.72
CA SER A 381 20.09 3.93 10.43
C SER A 381 19.40 2.56 10.51
N PHE A 382 18.54 2.26 9.54
CA PHE A 382 17.82 0.99 9.48
C PHE A 382 18.46 0.00 8.51
N THR A 383 18.35 -1.29 8.85
CA THR A 383 18.79 -2.40 7.99
C THR A 383 17.70 -2.74 6.96
N SER A 384 18.00 -3.62 6.01
CA SER A 384 17.03 -4.07 4.99
C SER A 384 15.88 -4.93 5.55
N HIS A 385 15.95 -5.39 6.80
CA HIS A 385 14.92 -6.22 7.44
C HIS A 385 13.91 -5.40 8.25
N VAL A 386 14.09 -4.08 8.34
CA VAL A 386 13.12 -3.16 8.94
C VAL A 386 12.16 -2.69 7.86
N HIS A 387 10.86 -2.85 8.09
CA HIS A 387 9.81 -2.44 7.16
C HIS A 387 8.84 -1.47 7.84
N PHE A 388 8.58 -0.33 7.20
CA PHE A 388 7.57 0.63 7.61
C PHE A 388 6.29 0.37 6.81
N ILE A 389 5.23 -0.01 7.49
CA ILE A 389 3.94 -0.32 6.88
C ILE A 389 2.94 0.75 7.28
N PHE A 390 2.26 1.37 6.31
CA PHE A 390 1.25 2.39 6.56
C PHE A 390 -0.12 1.85 6.18
N GLU A 391 -1.00 1.69 7.16
CA GLU A 391 -2.40 1.34 6.92
C GLU A 391 -3.23 2.63 6.85
N THR A 392 -3.80 2.94 5.68
CA THR A 392 -4.56 4.19 5.47
C THR A 392 -5.84 3.96 4.68
N HIS A 393 -6.85 4.79 4.93
CA HIS A 393 -8.07 4.81 4.13
C HIS A 393 -7.84 5.43 2.75
N SER A 394 -7.10 6.54 2.70
CA SER A 394 -6.91 7.33 1.48
C SER A 394 -5.59 8.11 1.49
N LEU A 395 -5.07 8.39 0.30
CA LEU A 395 -3.85 9.19 0.08
C LEU A 395 -4.14 10.64 -0.32
N ARG A 396 -5.37 11.13 -0.12
CA ARG A 396 -5.78 12.50 -0.51
C ARG A 396 -4.86 13.60 0.04
N HIS A 397 -4.45 13.47 1.30
CA HIS A 397 -3.67 14.48 2.03
C HIS A 397 -2.16 14.25 1.95
N ALA A 398 -1.74 13.08 1.47
CA ALA A 398 -0.32 12.79 1.30
C ALA A 398 0.26 13.58 0.12
N SER A 399 1.47 14.13 0.32
CA SER A 399 2.20 14.83 -0.74
C SER A 399 2.69 13.84 -1.81
N PRO A 400 2.76 14.24 -3.09
CA PRO A 400 3.33 13.39 -4.15
C PRO A 400 4.76 12.92 -3.85
N ALA A 401 5.57 13.75 -3.18
CA ALA A 401 6.92 13.38 -2.78
C ALA A 401 6.96 12.22 -1.78
N THR A 402 6.02 12.17 -0.85
CA THR A 402 5.87 11.07 0.10
C THR A 402 5.42 9.78 -0.60
N ILE A 403 4.40 9.90 -1.47
CA ILE A 403 3.85 8.80 -2.27
C ILE A 403 4.93 8.16 -3.16
N SER A 404 5.80 8.97 -3.77
CA SER A 404 6.86 8.48 -4.66
C SER A 404 7.91 7.59 -3.97
N ARG A 405 8.09 7.73 -2.66
CA ARG A 405 9.09 7.01 -1.86
C ARG A 405 8.60 5.65 -1.36
N MET A 406 7.29 5.40 -1.38
CA MET A 406 6.70 4.19 -0.78
C MET A 406 6.17 3.24 -1.84
N GLY A 407 6.20 1.94 -1.57
CA GLY A 407 5.40 0.96 -2.31
C GLY A 407 3.92 1.20 -2.02
N ILE A 408 3.04 1.11 -3.02
CA ILE A 408 1.60 1.36 -2.82
C ILE A 408 0.85 0.13 -3.28
N ILE A 409 -0.05 -0.34 -2.43
CA ILE A 409 -0.92 -1.47 -2.71
C ILE A 409 -2.35 -1.02 -2.50
N GLN A 410 -3.08 -1.02 -3.61
CA GLN A 410 -4.49 -0.69 -3.63
C GLN A 410 -5.30 -1.95 -3.35
N LEU A 411 -6.01 -1.95 -2.23
CA LEU A 411 -6.95 -2.98 -1.82
C LEU A 411 -8.37 -2.46 -2.03
N GLU A 412 -9.03 -2.95 -3.07
CA GLU A 412 -10.42 -2.64 -3.36
C GLU A 412 -11.32 -3.69 -2.71
N THR A 413 -12.47 -3.29 -2.18
CA THR A 413 -13.54 -4.24 -1.88
C THR A 413 -13.97 -4.84 -3.22
N PRO A 414 -13.90 -6.17 -3.41
CA PRO A 414 -14.52 -6.78 -4.58
C PRO A 414 -15.98 -6.30 -4.63
N VAL A 415 -16.47 -5.90 -5.80
CA VAL A 415 -17.87 -5.46 -5.99
C VAL A 415 -18.84 -6.61 -5.65
N ALA A 416 -18.38 -7.87 -5.67
CA ALA A 416 -19.09 -9.05 -5.20
C ALA A 416 -18.94 -9.34 -3.68
N ALA A 417 -18.11 -8.57 -2.97
CA ALA A 417 -17.81 -8.76 -1.55
C ALA A 417 -18.55 -7.78 -0.62
N ALA A 418 -19.46 -6.97 -1.15
CA ALA A 418 -20.51 -6.40 -0.29
C ALA A 418 -21.27 -7.54 0.44
N ASP A 419 -21.43 -8.69 -0.23
CA ASP A 419 -22.09 -9.87 0.32
C ASP A 419 -21.12 -10.82 1.02
N GLY A 420 -19.94 -11.08 0.43
CA GLY A 420 -18.95 -12.02 0.99
C GLY A 420 -18.10 -11.48 2.16
N LEU A 421 -17.75 -10.19 2.18
CA LEU A 421 -16.97 -9.61 3.28
C LEU A 421 -17.84 -9.05 4.41
N ALA A 422 -19.09 -8.66 4.11
CA ALA A 422 -20.09 -8.58 5.17
C ALA A 422 -20.20 -9.95 5.85
N HIS A 423 -20.25 -11.06 5.10
CA HIS A 423 -20.28 -12.42 5.65
C HIS A 423 -19.09 -12.76 6.56
N ASP A 424 -17.86 -12.43 6.15
CA ASP A 424 -16.65 -12.76 6.92
C ASP A 424 -16.42 -11.84 8.13
N LEU A 425 -16.85 -10.58 8.09
CA LEU A 425 -16.74 -9.65 9.23
C LEU A 425 -17.93 -9.67 10.18
N PHE A 426 -19.14 -10.02 9.72
CA PHE A 426 -20.27 -10.27 10.64
C PHE A 426 -20.01 -11.53 11.48
N GLN A 427 -19.38 -12.57 10.92
CA GLN A 427 -19.12 -13.79 11.66
C GLN A 427 -18.00 -13.64 12.69
N TYR A 428 -16.85 -13.04 12.35
CA TYR A 428 -15.72 -12.98 13.29
C TYR A 428 -15.98 -12.12 14.55
N GLY A 429 -16.82 -11.07 14.45
CA GLY A 429 -17.22 -10.28 15.61
C GLY A 429 -18.26 -10.96 16.50
N LEU A 430 -19.05 -11.90 15.94
CA LEU A 430 -20.13 -12.59 16.66
C LEU A 430 -19.77 -14.00 17.09
N THR A 431 -18.78 -14.68 16.50
CA THR A 431 -18.33 -16.02 16.95
C THR A 431 -17.68 -15.98 18.33
N ASN A 432 -17.16 -14.82 18.76
CA ASN A 432 -16.70 -14.63 20.14
C ASN A 432 -17.86 -14.34 21.13
N VAL A 433 -19.10 -14.17 20.65
CA VAL A 433 -20.28 -13.78 21.45
C VAL A 433 -21.41 -14.80 21.37
N LEU A 434 -21.50 -15.59 20.30
CA LEU A 434 -22.58 -16.55 20.04
C LEU A 434 -22.00 -17.95 19.88
N GLU A 435 -22.16 -18.76 20.93
CA GLU A 435 -21.61 -20.12 21.06
C GLU A 435 -22.33 -21.18 20.19
N THR A 436 -23.39 -20.81 19.47
CA THR A 436 -24.29 -21.78 18.81
C THR A 436 -24.26 -21.71 17.28
N ALA A 437 -24.05 -22.86 16.63
CA ALA A 437 -24.02 -23.01 15.17
C ALA A 437 -25.33 -22.61 14.47
N ASP A 438 -26.47 -22.76 15.15
CA ASP A 438 -27.81 -22.48 14.57
C ASP A 438 -28.09 -20.98 14.37
N THR A 439 -27.52 -20.12 15.21
CA THR A 439 -27.69 -18.66 15.06
C THR A 439 -27.02 -18.13 13.80
N VAL A 440 -25.92 -18.76 13.39
CA VAL A 440 -25.14 -18.38 12.22
C VAL A 440 -25.88 -18.76 10.93
N SER A 441 -26.42 -19.98 10.84
CA SER A 441 -27.19 -20.43 9.67
C SER A 441 -28.48 -19.63 9.48
N THR A 442 -29.14 -19.24 10.58
CA THR A 442 -30.35 -18.41 10.53
C THR A 442 -30.05 -16.98 10.07
N LEU A 443 -28.95 -16.37 10.54
CA LEU A 443 -28.50 -15.07 10.06
C LEU A 443 -28.11 -15.08 8.58
N ARG A 444 -27.52 -16.18 8.09
CA ARG A 444 -27.23 -16.38 6.65
C ARG A 444 -28.51 -16.36 5.81
N ALA A 445 -29.54 -17.10 6.23
CA ALA A 445 -30.82 -17.16 5.52
C ALA A 445 -31.52 -15.79 5.47
N VAL A 446 -31.47 -15.03 6.57
CA VAL A 446 -32.08 -13.70 6.66
C VAL A 446 -31.34 -12.67 5.79
N HIS A 447 -30.01 -12.71 5.79
CA HIS A 447 -29.18 -11.81 4.98
C HIS A 447 -29.36 -12.05 3.48
N ALA A 448 -29.30 -13.32 3.05
CA ALA A 448 -29.54 -13.71 1.66
C ALA A 448 -30.95 -13.31 1.18
N ALA A 449 -31.95 -13.36 2.06
CA ALA A 449 -33.33 -12.97 1.73
C ALA A 449 -33.55 -11.45 1.58
N HIS A 450 -32.68 -10.60 2.13
CA HIS A 450 -32.90 -9.15 2.21
C HIS A 450 -31.96 -8.31 1.33
N VAL A 451 -30.79 -8.85 0.94
CA VAL A 451 -29.78 -8.07 0.21
C VAL A 451 -29.90 -8.18 -1.32
N ASP A 452 -30.59 -9.20 -1.84
CA ASP A 452 -30.63 -9.47 -3.28
C ASP A 452 -32.06 -9.61 -3.87
N PRO A 453 -32.85 -8.52 -3.99
CA PRO A 453 -34.19 -8.60 -4.60
C PRO A 453 -34.15 -8.74 -6.14
N ALA A 454 -32.98 -8.57 -6.78
CA ALA A 454 -32.86 -8.44 -8.24
C ALA A 454 -32.66 -9.76 -9.01
N ARG A 455 -32.48 -10.90 -8.34
CA ARG A 455 -32.27 -12.21 -8.98
C ARG A 455 -33.48 -13.16 -8.96
N SER A 456 -34.66 -12.72 -8.53
CA SER A 456 -35.86 -13.57 -8.43
C SER A 456 -36.78 -13.59 -9.67
N VAL A 457 -36.38 -12.98 -10.80
CA VAL A 457 -37.14 -13.12 -12.06
C VAL A 457 -36.56 -14.27 -12.89
N ALA A 458 -36.89 -15.49 -12.49
CA ALA A 458 -36.78 -16.68 -13.33
C ALA A 458 -38.18 -17.30 -13.49
N ASP A 459 -38.45 -17.76 -14.71
CA ASP A 459 -39.72 -18.18 -15.33
C ASP A 459 -40.79 -18.85 -14.44
N PRO A 460 -42.09 -18.56 -14.68
CA PRO A 460 -43.21 -19.23 -14.02
C PRO A 460 -43.56 -20.53 -14.76
N ALA A 461 -42.79 -21.60 -14.58
CA ALA A 461 -43.14 -22.91 -15.17
C ALA A 461 -43.01 -24.13 -14.24
N ASP A 462 -42.44 -24.00 -13.03
CA ASP A 462 -42.24 -25.14 -12.11
C ASP A 462 -42.88 -24.89 -10.73
N ARG A 463 -44.19 -24.65 -10.71
CA ARG A 463 -44.99 -24.68 -9.47
C ARG A 463 -46.21 -25.58 -9.62
N ASP A 464 -45.97 -26.88 -9.82
CA ASP A 464 -46.98 -27.92 -9.59
C ASP A 464 -46.29 -29.23 -9.19
N ALA A 465 -45.82 -29.31 -7.94
CA ALA A 465 -45.71 -30.56 -7.16
C ALA A 465 -44.98 -30.33 -5.82
N ALA A 466 -45.70 -29.85 -4.80
CA ALA A 466 -45.50 -30.26 -3.41
C ALA A 466 -46.62 -29.71 -2.50
N ALA A 467 -47.38 -30.64 -1.92
CA ALA A 467 -48.54 -30.45 -1.05
C ALA A 467 -48.14 -30.05 0.40
N PRO A 468 -49.10 -29.70 1.28
CA PRO A 468 -48.92 -28.73 2.36
C PRO A 468 -48.63 -29.36 3.72
N CYS A 469 -47.96 -28.60 4.60
CA CYS A 469 -47.95 -28.88 6.03
C CYS A 469 -48.29 -27.59 6.82
N GLY A 470 -49.42 -27.62 7.53
CA GLY A 470 -49.54 -26.92 8.80
C GLY A 470 -50.18 -25.52 8.83
N GLN A 471 -51.43 -25.40 8.38
CA GLN A 471 -52.36 -24.43 8.99
C GLN A 471 -52.67 -24.87 10.43
N ALA A 472 -52.02 -24.27 11.43
CA ALA A 472 -52.48 -24.31 12.82
C ALA A 472 -51.77 -23.26 13.71
N ALA A 473 -52.01 -21.97 13.49
CA ALA A 473 -51.80 -20.93 14.53
C ALA A 473 -52.29 -19.53 14.06
N ARG A 474 -53.51 -19.41 13.55
CA ARG A 474 -54.17 -18.10 13.40
C ARG A 474 -55.66 -18.24 13.66
N GLN A 475 -56.06 -18.11 14.92
CA GLN A 475 -57.37 -17.61 15.33
C GLN A 475 -57.41 -17.43 16.85
N ARG A 476 -57.34 -16.17 17.28
CA ARG A 476 -57.88 -15.52 18.52
C ARG A 476 -57.15 -14.17 18.63
N ALA A 477 -57.72 -13.12 18.01
CA ALA A 477 -58.54 -12.07 18.65
C ALA A 477 -57.64 -10.98 19.29
N ALA A 478 -57.56 -9.75 18.77
CA ALA A 478 -58.48 -8.61 19.03
C ALA A 478 -58.71 -8.43 20.55
N ASP A 479 -58.26 -7.40 21.25
CA ASP A 479 -58.42 -5.94 21.09
C ASP A 479 -57.43 -5.20 22.05
N PRO A 480 -57.15 -3.89 21.91
CA PRO A 480 -56.25 -3.11 22.77
C PRO A 480 -56.98 -2.41 23.94
N ASP A 481 -56.20 -1.87 24.89
CA ASP A 481 -56.58 -1.05 26.05
C ASP A 481 -57.26 -1.72 27.28
N ALA A 482 -56.47 -1.99 28.32
CA ALA A 482 -56.86 -1.73 29.72
C ALA A 482 -55.70 -1.94 30.73
N ARG A 483 -55.33 -0.86 31.45
CA ARG A 483 -54.98 -0.80 32.90
C ARG A 483 -53.70 -1.54 33.34
N LEU A 484 -52.59 -0.89 33.70
CA LEU A 484 -52.39 -0.03 34.89
C LEU A 484 -53.27 -0.40 36.10
N ALA A 485 -52.76 -1.26 36.99
CA ALA A 485 -52.61 -0.98 38.42
C ALA A 485 -52.46 -2.28 39.25
N ALA A 486 -51.30 -2.37 39.92
CA ALA A 486 -51.15 -2.64 41.34
C ALA A 486 -51.38 -4.05 41.93
N VAL A 487 -50.54 -4.27 42.95
CA VAL A 487 -50.65 -5.14 44.13
C VAL A 487 -50.17 -6.58 43.93
N ASP A 488 -48.94 -6.90 44.33
CA ASP A 488 -48.45 -7.23 45.68
C ASP A 488 -48.80 -8.65 46.17
N SER A 489 -47.78 -9.29 46.74
CA SER A 489 -47.80 -10.42 47.70
C SER A 489 -47.88 -11.88 47.23
N ALA A 490 -46.93 -12.63 47.82
CA ALA A 490 -47.05 -13.98 48.40
C ALA A 490 -46.65 -15.22 47.58
N ARG A 491 -45.47 -15.74 47.96
CA ARG A 491 -45.02 -17.14 48.09
C ARG A 491 -46.12 -18.10 48.61
N PRO A 492 -45.99 -19.45 48.46
CA PRO A 492 -44.88 -20.27 48.99
C PRO A 492 -43.71 -20.49 48.03
#